data_AF-A0A0G1PBR7-F1
#
_entry.id   AF-A0A0G1PBR7-F1
#
_cell.length_a   1.000
_cell.length_b   1.000
_cell.length_c   1.000
_cell.angle_alpha   90.00
_cell.angle_beta   90.00
_cell.angle_gamma   90.00
#
_symmetry.space_group_name_H-M   'P 1'
#
loop_
_entity.id
_entity.type
_entity.pdbx_description
1 polymer ?
#
loop_
_entity_poly.entity_id
_entity_poly.type
_entity_poly.pdbx_seq_one_letter_code
_entity_poly.pdbx_strand_id
1 'polypeptide(L)'
;MIRTQVYIPDDLHRDLMLLAKTSGLNFSQLIREGAEEVKKKRAKTQKKRDWKKFIGAGGRGGPKDLSSKIDYYLYGEGNPKWAGR
;
A
#
# COMPACT_ATOMS: atom_id res chain seq x y z
N MET A 1 -22.30 -14.07 -1.76
CA MET A 1 -21.77 -13.83 -0.40
C MET A 1 -21.40 -15.17 0.22
N ILE A 2 -20.31 -15.24 0.97
CA ILE A 2 -19.92 -16.44 1.74
C ILE A 2 -20.41 -16.26 3.18
N ARG A 3 -21.00 -17.30 3.77
CA ARG A 3 -21.39 -17.28 5.19
C ARG A 3 -20.15 -17.57 6.03
N THR A 4 -19.84 -16.67 6.97
CA THR A 4 -18.72 -16.82 7.88
C THR A 4 -19.23 -16.71 9.32
N GLN A 5 -18.80 -17.62 10.18
CA GLN A 5 -19.04 -17.56 11.62
C GLN A 5 -17.80 -17.00 12.29
N VAL A 6 -17.98 -15.96 13.10
CA VAL A 6 -16.91 -15.30 13.84
C VAL A 6 -17.35 -15.17 15.28
N TYR A 7 -16.50 -15.61 16.21
CA TYR A 7 -16.74 -15.40 17.64
C TYR A 7 -16.43 -13.95 17.99
N ILE A 8 -17.35 -13.31 18.71
CA ILE A 8 -17.25 -11.92 19.16
C ILE A 8 -17.59 -11.91 20.65
N PRO A 9 -16.87 -11.15 21.50
CA PRO A 9 -17.23 -10.98 22.91
C PRO A 9 -18.66 -10.43 23.07
N ASP A 10 -19.34 -10.86 24.13
CA ASP A 10 -20.75 -10.50 24.38
C ASP A 10 -20.96 -8.98 24.47
N ASP A 11 -20.05 -8.27 25.13
CA ASP A 11 -20.12 -6.82 25.29
C ASP A 11 -20.05 -6.12 23.92
N LEU A 12 -19.10 -6.55 23.08
CA LEU A 12 -18.94 -6.01 21.73
C LEU A 12 -20.15 -6.33 20.86
N HIS A 13 -20.75 -7.52 21.00
CA HIS A 13 -21.98 -7.85 20.30
C HIS A 13 -23.14 -6.93 20.71
N ARG A 14 -23.31 -6.65 22.01
CA ARG A 14 -24.33 -5.74 22.53
C ARG A 14 -24.14 -4.32 22.01
N ASP A 15 -22.92 -3.80 22.05
CA ASP A 15 -22.59 -2.47 21.57
C ASP A 15 -22.87 -2.31 20.07
N LEU A 16 -22.44 -3.29 19.27
CA LEU A 16 -22.71 -3.30 17.84
C LEU A 16 -24.21 -3.41 17.52
N MET A 17 -24.96 -4.16 18.33
CA MET A 17 -26.41 -4.30 18.14
C MET A 17 -27.14 -3.01 18.50
N LEU A 18 -26.71 -2.31 19.56
CA LEU A 18 -27.22 -0.99 19.89
C LEU A 18 -26.91 0.00 18.75
N LEU A 19 -25.66 0.03 18.28
CA LEU A 19 -25.22 0.91 17.21
C LEU A 19 -26.00 0.69 15.90
N ALA A 20 -26.25 -0.57 15.55
CA ALA A 20 -27.05 -0.94 14.38
C ALA A 20 -28.49 -0.40 14.51
N LYS A 21 -29.11 -0.57 15.68
CA LYS A 21 -30.47 -0.06 15.94
C LYS A 21 -30.54 1.47 15.86
N THR A 22 -29.56 2.17 16.44
CA THR A 22 -29.55 3.64 16.44
C THR A 22 -29.27 4.22 15.06
N SER A 23 -28.51 3.51 14.22
CA SER A 23 -28.17 3.94 12.86
C SER A 23 -29.18 3.50 11.80
N GLY A 24 -30.19 2.69 12.18
CA GLY A 24 -31.15 2.12 11.23
C GLY A 24 -30.55 1.08 10.27
N LEU A 25 -29.36 0.56 10.57
CA LEU A 25 -28.66 -0.41 9.75
C LEU A 25 -28.91 -1.83 10.26
N ASN A 26 -28.86 -2.81 9.34
CA ASN A 26 -28.83 -4.21 9.78
C ASN A 26 -27.45 -4.55 10.36
N PHE A 27 -27.43 -5.38 11.40
CA PHE A 27 -26.20 -5.77 12.11
C PHE A 27 -25.11 -6.30 11.16
N SER A 28 -25.49 -7.13 10.20
CA SER A 28 -24.58 -7.69 9.20
C SER A 28 -23.96 -6.62 8.28
N GLN A 29 -24.68 -5.54 7.98
CA GLN A 29 -24.20 -4.43 7.18
C GLN A 29 -23.21 -3.59 7.96
N LEU A 30 -23.50 -3.30 9.22
CA LEU A 30 -22.56 -2.63 10.13
C LEU A 30 -21.24 -3.40 10.23
N ILE A 31 -21.30 -4.73 10.40
CA ILE A 31 -20.10 -5.59 10.44
C ILE A 31 -19.31 -5.49 9.13
N ARG A 32 -19.99 -5.53 7.97
CA ARG A 32 -19.33 -5.42 6.65
C ARG A 32 -18.68 -4.06 6.43
N GLU A 33 -19.35 -2.98 6.80
CA GLU A 33 -18.83 -1.61 6.69
C GLU A 33 -17.57 -1.46 7.55
N GLY A 34 -17.63 -1.91 8.81
CA GLY A 34 -16.46 -1.93 9.70
C GLY A 34 -15.30 -2.75 9.13
N ALA A 35 -15.57 -3.93 8.58
CA ALA A 35 -14.54 -4.78 7.97
C ALA A 35 -13.87 -4.11 6.76
N GLU A 36 -14.65 -3.46 5.89
CA GLU A 36 -14.12 -2.76 4.71
C GLU A 36 -13.31 -1.52 5.12
N GLU A 37 -13.73 -0.81 6.16
CA GLU A 37 -12.98 0.33 6.69
C GLU A 37 -11.62 -0.10 7.28
N VAL A 38 -11.59 -1.18 8.07
CA VAL A 38 -10.36 -1.75 8.62
C VAL A 38 -9.42 -2.20 7.50
N LYS A 39 -9.96 -2.90 6.48
CA LYS A 39 -9.20 -3.31 5.29
C LYS A 39 -8.57 -2.10 4.59
N LYS A 40 -9.34 -1.03 4.34
CA LYS A 40 -8.84 0.20 3.71
C LYS A 40 -7.74 0.87 4.55
N LYS A 41 -7.93 0.96 5.87
CA LYS A 41 -6.92 1.52 6.79
C LYS A 41 -5.61 0.72 6.74
N ARG A 42 -5.69 -0.62 6.78
CA ARG A 42 -4.50 -1.50 6.69
C ARG A 42 -3.80 -1.42 5.33
N ALA A 43 -4.55 -1.39 4.23
CA ALA A 43 -3.99 -1.26 2.88
C ALA A 43 -3.22 0.06 2.69
N LYS A 44 -3.75 1.19 3.20
CA LYS A 44 -3.06 2.48 3.17
C LYS A 44 -1.73 2.45 3.94
N THR A 45 -1.72 1.80 5.10
CA THR A 45 -0.50 1.66 5.92
C THR A 45 0.57 0.82 5.23
N GLN A 46 0.19 -0.27 4.55
CA GLN A 46 1.13 -1.09 3.78
C GLN A 46 1.76 -0.32 2.62
N LYS A 47 0.95 0.43 1.85
CA LYS A 47 1.45 1.22 0.70
C LYS A 47 2.50 2.27 1.11
N LYS A 48 2.35 2.91 2.27
CA LYS A 48 3.37 3.84 2.82
C LYS A 48 4.68 3.14 3.18
N ARG A 49 4.63 1.89 3.64
CA ARG A 49 5.81 1.12 4.05
C ARG A 49 6.59 0.61 2.83
N ASP A 50 5.90 0.27 1.74
CA ASP A 50 6.54 -0.21 0.51
C ASP A 50 7.21 0.91 -0.30
N TRP A 51 6.66 2.14 -0.28
CA TRP A 51 7.33 3.31 -0.90
C TRP A 51 8.73 3.57 -0.33
N LYS A 52 8.89 3.44 1.00
CA LYS A 52 10.21 3.61 1.66
C LYS A 52 11.21 2.53 1.24
N LYS A 53 10.74 1.30 0.95
CA LYS A 53 11.59 0.23 0.42
C LYS A 53 11.98 0.50 -1.03
N PHE A 54 11.07 1.06 -1.83
CA PHE A 54 11.33 1.37 -3.24
C PHE A 54 12.41 2.45 -3.41
N ILE A 55 12.36 3.52 -2.61
CA ILE A 55 13.40 4.57 -2.61
C ILE A 55 14.76 4.03 -2.13
N GLY A 56 14.77 3.16 -1.12
CA GLY A 56 16.01 2.58 -0.59
C GLY A 56 16.65 1.51 -1.48
N ALA A 57 15.90 0.92 -2.41
CA ALA A 57 16.38 -0.14 -3.30
C ALA A 57 17.20 0.40 -4.48
N GLY A 58 16.96 1.64 -4.94
CA GLY A 58 17.70 2.24 -6.05
C GLY A 58 19.10 2.74 -5.70
N GLY A 59 19.46 2.83 -4.41
CA GLY A 59 20.70 3.47 -3.96
C GLY A 59 21.89 2.55 -3.69
N ARG A 60 21.76 1.22 -3.87
CA ARG A 60 22.75 0.24 -3.35
C ARG A 60 23.68 -0.41 -4.37
N GLY A 61 23.63 -0.07 -5.67
CA GLY A 61 24.47 -0.81 -6.63
C GLY A 61 24.63 -0.25 -8.03
N GLY A 62 24.45 1.05 -8.27
CA GLY A 62 24.65 1.65 -9.59
C GLY A 62 25.42 2.97 -9.53
N PRO A 63 26.14 3.37 -10.60
CA PRO A 63 26.76 4.68 -10.70
C PRO A 63 25.75 5.78 -10.38
N LYS A 64 26.09 6.67 -9.44
CA LYS A 64 25.19 7.75 -8.98
C LYS A 64 24.83 8.75 -10.09
N ASP A 65 25.60 8.75 -11.18
CA ASP A 65 25.43 9.58 -12.36
C ASP A 65 24.77 8.84 -13.54
N LEU A 66 24.26 7.61 -13.34
CA LEU A 66 23.53 6.84 -14.36
C LEU A 66 22.51 7.71 -15.07
N SER A 67 21.61 8.36 -14.32
CA SER A 67 20.56 9.20 -14.91
C SER A 67 21.09 10.39 -15.71
N SER A 68 22.27 10.92 -15.39
CA SER A 68 22.86 12.09 -16.05
C SER A 68 23.76 11.72 -17.23
N LYS A 69 24.23 10.46 -17.28
CA LYS A 69 25.17 9.98 -18.30
C LYS A 69 24.69 8.68 -18.97
N ILE A 70 23.37 8.50 -19.09
CA ILE A 70 22.74 7.34 -19.74
C ILE A 70 23.40 7.04 -21.10
N ASP A 71 23.64 8.06 -21.93
CA ASP A 71 24.21 7.86 -23.26
C ASP A 71 25.65 7.34 -23.23
N TYR A 72 26.44 7.73 -22.23
CA TYR A 72 27.81 7.22 -22.05
C TYR A 72 27.79 5.73 -21.71
N TYR A 73 26.86 5.31 -20.84
CA TYR A 73 26.74 3.90 -20.45
C TYR A 73 26.11 3.02 -21.53
N LEU A 74 25.25 3.59 -22.39
CA LEU A 74 24.61 2.84 -23.48
C LEU A 74 25.48 2.74 -24.74
N TYR A 75 26.25 3.78 -25.06
CA TYR A 75 26.94 3.88 -26.36
C TYR A 75 28.47 4.06 -26.25
N GLY A 76 29.01 4.27 -25.05
CA GLY A 76 30.45 4.40 -24.82
C GLY A 76 31.14 5.49 -25.67
N GLU A 77 32.41 5.27 -26.00
CA GLU A 77 33.24 6.12 -26.88
C GLU A 77 32.68 6.32 -28.30
N GLY A 78 31.60 5.62 -28.67
CA GLY A 78 30.89 5.82 -29.94
C GLY A 78 29.95 7.03 -29.96
N ASN A 79 29.78 7.75 -28.84
CA ASN A 79 28.96 8.96 -28.80
C ASN A 79 29.78 10.21 -29.20
N PRO A 80 29.40 10.94 -30.27
CA PRO A 80 30.16 12.09 -30.79
C PRO A 80 30.33 13.24 -29.79
N LYS A 81 29.56 13.28 -28.70
CA LYS A 81 29.72 14.26 -27.61
C LYS A 81 30.94 14.01 -26.70
N TRP A 82 31.48 12.78 -26.70
CA TRP A 82 32.55 12.34 -25.80
C TRP A 82 33.78 11.75 -26.51
N ALA A 83 33.72 11.55 -27.83
CA ALA A 83 34.75 10.92 -28.67
C ALA A 83 36.01 11.78 -28.93
N GLY A 84 36.40 12.65 -27.99
CA GLY A 84 37.50 13.61 -28.21
C GLY A 84 38.05 14.24 -26.93
N ARG A 85 38.08 13.49 -25.83
CA ARG A 85 38.79 13.86 -24.60
C ARG A 85 39.59 12.69 -24.06
#